data_AF-A0A9Q1GC87-F1
#
_entry.id   AF-A0A9Q1GC87-F1
#
_cell.length_a   1.000
_cell.length_b   1.000
_cell.length_c   1.000
_cell.angle_alpha   90.00
_cell.angle_beta   90.00
_cell.angle_gamma   90.00
#
_symmetry.space_group_name_H-M   'P 1'
#
loop_
_entity.id
_entity.type
_entity.pdbx_description
1 polymer ?
#
loop_
_entity_poly.entity_id
_entity_poly.type
_entity_poly.pdbx_seq_one_letter_code
_entity_poly.pdbx_strand_id
1 'polypeptide(L)'
;MIRDLSKMYPQARHPAPHQPAQPFKFTISESCDRIKEEFQFLQAQYHSLKLECEKLAGEKTEMQRHYVMYYEMSYGLNIEMHKQAEIVKRLNAICAQVIPFLSQEHQQQVVQAVERAKQVTMAELNAIIGGIKVPPVTPALTLQLTSQMF
;
A
#
# COMPACT_ATOMS: atom_id res chain seq x y z
N MET A 1 -9.49 -8.14 4.48
CA MET A 1 -10.67 -7.76 3.69
C MET A 1 -11.07 -8.96 2.83
N ILE A 2 -11.61 -10.00 3.48
CA ILE A 2 -12.12 -11.20 2.82
C ILE A 2 -13.51 -10.81 2.32
N ARG A 3 -13.67 -10.60 1.00
CA ARG A 3 -14.99 -10.37 0.42
C ARG A 3 -15.82 -11.64 0.66
N ASP A 4 -16.97 -11.42 1.28
CA ASP A 4 -18.02 -12.38 1.59
C ASP A 4 -18.31 -13.31 0.40
N LEU A 5 -17.71 -14.50 0.39
CA LEU A 5 -17.97 -15.58 -0.57
C LEU A 5 -19.44 -16.05 -0.54
N SER A 6 -20.19 -15.71 0.52
CA SER A 6 -21.62 -16.02 0.66
C SER A 6 -22.51 -15.30 -0.36
N LYS A 7 -22.05 -14.24 -1.03
CA LYS A 7 -22.86 -13.54 -2.04
C LYS A 7 -22.74 -14.13 -3.45
N MET A 8 -21.82 -15.06 -3.67
CA MET A 8 -21.56 -15.67 -4.98
C MET A 8 -22.38 -16.94 -5.25
N TYR A 9 -22.97 -17.53 -4.21
CA TYR A 9 -23.85 -18.69 -4.34
C TYR A 9 -25.28 -18.31 -3.92
N PRO A 10 -26.30 -18.48 -4.78
CA PRO A 10 -27.68 -18.35 -4.32
C PRO A 10 -27.96 -19.45 -3.30
N GLN A 11 -28.46 -19.04 -2.13
CA GLN A 11 -28.97 -19.93 -1.09
C GLN A 11 -29.94 -20.93 -1.75
N ALA A 12 -29.55 -22.21 -1.80
CA ALA A 12 -30.42 -23.26 -2.30
C ALA A 12 -31.68 -23.32 -1.41
N ARG A 13 -32.80 -22.74 -1.88
CA ARG A 13 -34.10 -22.94 -1.24
C ARG A 13 -34.47 -24.41 -1.44
N HIS A 14 -34.25 -25.22 -0.41
CA HIS A 14 -34.80 -26.57 -0.35
C HIS A 14 -36.33 -26.49 -0.45
N PRO A 15 -36.97 -27.12 -1.45
CA PRO A 15 -38.42 -27.25 -1.45
C PRO A 15 -38.84 -28.24 -0.35
N ALA A 16 -39.88 -27.88 0.39
CA ALA A 16 -40.50 -28.70 1.43
C ALA A 16 -41.01 -30.04 0.88
N PRO A 17 -41.20 -31.07 1.74
CA PRO A 17 -41.55 -32.42 1.31
C PRO A 17 -42.90 -32.44 0.58
N HIS A 18 -42.92 -33.04 -0.61
CA HIS A 18 -44.07 -33.09 -1.50
C HIS A 18 -45.17 -34.03 -0.97
N GLN A 19 -46.43 -33.58 -0.98
CA GLN A 19 -47.62 -34.44 -0.88
C GLN A 19 -47.87 -35.17 -2.22
N PRO A 20 -48.41 -36.41 -2.21
CA PRO A 20 -48.68 -37.16 -3.42
C PRO A 20 -50.08 -36.82 -3.96
N ALA A 21 -50.15 -36.23 -5.15
CA ALA A 21 -51.26 -36.32 -6.15
C ALA A 21 -51.52 -34.99 -6.89
N GLN A 22 -50.64 -34.62 -7.83
CA GLN A 22 -51.02 -33.88 -9.03
C GLN A 22 -50.06 -34.31 -10.16
N PRO A 23 -50.55 -34.62 -11.38
CA PRO A 23 -49.68 -34.79 -12.53
C PRO A 23 -49.02 -33.44 -12.80
N PHE A 24 -47.75 -33.30 -12.43
CA PHE A 24 -46.91 -32.15 -12.80
C PHE A 24 -46.85 -32.07 -14.32
N LYS A 25 -47.82 -31.39 -14.94
CA LYS A 25 -47.72 -30.94 -16.32
C LYS A 25 -46.94 -29.63 -16.30
N PHE A 26 -45.63 -29.75 -16.11
CA PHE A 26 -44.72 -28.66 -16.45
C PHE A 26 -44.92 -28.40 -17.95
N THR A 27 -45.60 -27.30 -18.29
CA THR A 27 -45.86 -27.01 -19.70
C THR A 27 -44.56 -26.52 -20.33
N ILE A 28 -44.30 -26.92 -21.58
CA ILE A 28 -43.09 -26.53 -22.31
C ILE A 28 -42.92 -25.00 -22.32
N SER A 29 -44.03 -24.25 -22.33
CA SER A 29 -44.04 -22.78 -22.22
C SER A 29 -43.40 -22.27 -20.92
N GLU A 30 -43.79 -22.82 -19.76
CA GLU A 30 -43.23 -22.43 -18.46
C GLU A 30 -41.73 -22.74 -18.37
N SER A 31 -41.29 -23.83 -19.00
CA SER A 31 -39.85 -24.14 -19.12
C SER A 31 -39.12 -23.09 -19.95
N CYS A 32 -39.68 -22.69 -21.09
CA CYS A 32 -39.10 -21.66 -21.94
C CYS A 32 -39.03 -20.30 -21.22
N ASP A 33 -40.05 -19.94 -20.45
CA ASP A 33 -40.07 -18.68 -19.68
C ASP A 33 -39.01 -18.69 -18.58
N ARG A 34 -38.88 -19.79 -17.83
CA ARG A 34 -37.82 -19.94 -16.80
C ARG A 34 -36.42 -19.84 -17.41
N ILE A 35 -36.18 -20.50 -18.55
CA ILE A 35 -34.89 -20.42 -19.26
C ILE A 35 -34.60 -18.98 -19.69
N LYS A 36 -35.62 -18.25 -20.16
CA LYS A 36 -35.48 -16.85 -20.56
C LYS A 36 -35.13 -15.94 -19.38
N GLU A 37 -35.77 -16.14 -18.23
CA GLU A 37 -35.46 -15.39 -16.99
C GLU A 37 -34.04 -15.71 -16.49
N GLU A 38 -33.65 -16.99 -16.47
CA GLU A 38 -32.29 -17.42 -16.09
C GLU A 38 -31.23 -16.82 -17.02
N PHE A 39 -31.50 -16.79 -18.34
CA PHE A 39 -30.61 -16.17 -19.31
C PHE A 39 -30.50 -14.65 -19.12
N GLN A 40 -31.61 -13.95 -18.90
CA GLN A 40 -31.61 -12.51 -18.63
C GLN A 40 -30.86 -12.18 -17.33
N PHE A 41 -31.05 -13.00 -16.28
CA PHE A 41 -30.32 -12.87 -15.03
C PHE A 41 -28.81 -13.07 -15.25
N LEU A 42 -28.41 -14.12 -15.97
CA LEU A 42 -27.01 -14.39 -16.29
C LEU A 42 -26.40 -13.24 -17.12
N GLN A 43 -27.14 -12.70 -18.08
CA GLN A 43 -26.71 -11.56 -18.90
C GLN A 43 -26.47 -10.31 -18.03
N ALA A 44 -27.34 -10.04 -17.06
CA ALA A 44 -27.19 -8.91 -16.13
C ALA A 44 -25.98 -9.09 -15.19
N GLN A 45 -25.74 -10.31 -14.70
CA GLN A 45 -24.56 -10.64 -13.91
C GLN A 45 -23.26 -10.46 -14.71
N TYR A 46 -23.24 -10.94 -15.96
CA TYR A 46 -22.10 -10.78 -16.85
C TYR A 46 -21.78 -9.29 -17.11
N HIS A 47 -22.80 -8.47 -17.37
CA HIS A 47 -22.61 -7.04 -17.58
C HIS A 47 -22.04 -6.34 -16.33
N SER A 48 -22.57 -6.68 -15.15
CA SER A 48 -22.08 -6.14 -13.88
C SER A 48 -20.62 -6.53 -13.64
N LEU A 49 -20.27 -7.80 -13.89
CA LEU A 49 -18.90 -8.29 -13.75
C LEU A 49 -17.95 -7.59 -14.73
N LYS A 50 -18.37 -7.37 -15.98
CA LYS A 50 -17.57 -6.64 -16.97
C LYS A 50 -17.21 -5.23 -16.48
N LEU A 51 -18.19 -4.49 -15.95
CA LEU A 51 -17.95 -3.15 -15.40
C LEU A 51 -16.99 -3.19 -14.20
N GLU A 52 -17.12 -4.20 -13.34
CA GLU A 52 -16.18 -4.38 -12.23
C GLU A 52 -14.75 -4.69 -12.72
N CYS A 53 -14.59 -5.50 -13.77
CA CYS A 53 -13.29 -5.77 -14.38
C CYS A 53 -12.66 -4.50 -14.98
N GLU A 54 -13.45 -3.67 -15.67
CA GLU A 54 -12.97 -2.39 -16.23
C GLU A 54 -12.52 -1.44 -15.11
N LYS A 55 -13.29 -1.37 -14.01
CA LYS A 55 -12.92 -0.59 -12.82
C LYS A 55 -11.61 -1.10 -12.21
N LEU A 56 -11.47 -2.41 -12.00
CA LEU A 56 -10.25 -3.02 -11.45
C LEU A 56 -9.04 -2.79 -12.34
N ALA A 57 -9.21 -2.80 -13.67
CA ALA A 57 -8.13 -2.47 -14.60
C ALA A 57 -7.66 -1.01 -14.42
N GLY A 58 -8.59 -0.07 -14.21
CA GLY A 58 -8.26 1.32 -13.87
C GLY A 58 -7.49 1.45 -12.55
N GLU A 59 -7.98 0.82 -11.49
CA GLU A 59 -7.31 0.79 -10.17
C GLU A 59 -5.91 0.17 -10.26
N LYS A 60 -5.72 -0.88 -11.08
CA LYS A 60 -4.40 -1.49 -11.31
C LYS A 60 -3.43 -0.52 -11.97
N THR A 61 -3.85 0.22 -13.01
CA THR A 61 -3.00 1.22 -13.66
C THR A 61 -2.63 2.35 -12.72
N GLU A 62 -3.58 2.80 -11.89
CA GLU A 62 -3.33 3.80 -10.86
C GLU A 62 -2.28 3.32 -9.84
N MET A 63 -2.45 2.10 -9.34
CA MET A 63 -1.50 1.47 -8.43
C MET A 63 -0.11 1.34 -9.06
N GLN A 64 -0.03 0.96 -10.34
CA GLN A 64 1.23 0.84 -11.06
C GLN A 64 1.96 2.19 -11.12
N ARG A 65 1.25 3.29 -11.36
CA ARG A 65 1.86 4.62 -11.41
C ARG A 65 2.44 5.03 -10.07
N HIS A 66 1.69 4.78 -8.99
CA HIS A 66 2.19 5.01 -7.64
C HIS A 66 3.39 4.12 -7.31
N TYR A 67 3.34 2.84 -7.66
CA TYR A 67 4.45 1.92 -7.45
C TYR A 67 5.76 2.42 -8.10
N VAL A 68 5.70 2.84 -9.37
CA VAL A 68 6.87 3.36 -10.08
C VAL A 68 7.39 4.64 -9.42
N MET A 69 6.50 5.58 -9.10
CA MET A 69 6.86 6.85 -8.44
C MET A 69 7.59 6.61 -7.10
N TYR A 70 7.08 5.70 -6.27
CA TYR A 70 7.72 5.37 -5.00
C TYR A 70 9.03 4.61 -5.17
N TYR A 71 9.13 3.75 -6.19
CA TYR A 71 10.37 3.03 -6.49
C TYR A 71 11.50 4.00 -6.85
N GLU A 72 11.25 4.93 -7.78
CA GLU A 72 12.22 5.96 -8.19
C GLU A 72 12.62 6.88 -7.02
N MET A 73 11.62 7.34 -6.26
CA MET A 73 11.87 8.19 -5.10
C MET A 73 12.69 7.48 -4.02
N SER A 74 12.35 6.22 -3.70
CA SER A 74 13.08 5.43 -2.69
C SER A 74 14.52 5.19 -3.11
N TYR A 75 14.75 4.93 -4.40
CA TYR A 75 16.09 4.77 -4.95
C TYR A 75 16.92 6.06 -4.82
N GLY A 76 16.34 7.22 -5.18
CA GLY A 76 16.99 8.52 -5.04
C GLY A 76 17.31 8.87 -3.58
N LEU A 77 16.34 8.66 -2.68
CA LEU A 77 16.54 8.85 -1.23
C LEU A 77 17.63 7.93 -0.68
N ASN A 78 17.69 6.68 -1.13
CA ASN A 78 18.70 5.71 -0.68
C ASN A 78 20.12 6.13 -1.08
N ILE A 79 20.31 6.62 -2.31
CA ILE A 79 21.61 7.14 -2.76
C ILE A 79 22.03 8.34 -1.90
N GLU A 80 21.13 9.31 -1.73
CA GLU A 80 21.48 10.52 -0.99
C GLU A 80 21.73 10.21 0.50
N MET A 81 20.99 9.27 1.09
CA MET A 81 21.24 8.77 2.44
C MET A 81 22.66 8.21 2.58
N HIS A 82 23.07 7.29 1.70
CA HIS A 82 24.42 6.72 1.74
C HIS A 82 25.50 7.77 1.51
N LYS A 83 25.26 8.73 0.61
CA LYS A 83 26.16 9.85 0.38
C LYS A 83 26.33 10.72 1.62
N GLN A 84 25.25 11.10 2.29
CA GLN A 84 25.31 11.87 3.53
C GLN A 84 26.01 11.09 4.66
N ALA A 85 25.76 9.78 4.77
CA ALA A 85 26.44 8.93 5.74
C ALA A 85 27.97 8.91 5.53
N GLU A 86 28.42 8.81 4.28
CA GLU A 86 29.86 8.86 3.94
C GLU A 86 30.47 10.25 4.19
N ILE A 87 29.74 11.34 3.90
CA ILE A 87 30.17 12.70 4.23
C ILE A 87 30.36 12.83 5.75
N VAL A 88 29.37 12.42 6.55
CA VAL A 88 29.43 12.45 8.02
C VAL A 88 30.62 11.65 8.54
N LYS A 89 30.88 10.45 7.99
CA LYS A 89 32.03 9.63 8.35
C LYS A 89 33.36 10.35 8.08
N ARG A 90 33.51 10.97 6.92
CA ARG A 90 34.74 11.72 6.56
C ARG A 90 34.94 12.95 7.42
N LEU A 91 33.89 13.72 7.68
CA LEU A 91 33.95 14.87 8.57
C LEU A 91 34.34 14.46 9.99
N ASN A 92 33.78 13.37 10.51
CA ASN A 92 34.17 12.82 11.82
C ASN A 92 35.64 12.40 11.85
N ALA A 93 36.14 11.77 10.79
CA ALA A 93 37.55 11.40 10.70
C ALA A 93 38.48 12.64 10.68
N ILE A 94 38.11 13.70 9.95
CA ILE A 94 38.84 14.96 9.94
C ILE A 94 38.84 15.60 11.35
N CYS A 95 37.69 15.67 12.02
CA CYS A 95 37.62 16.18 13.38
C CYS A 95 38.55 15.40 14.33
N ALA A 96 38.52 14.06 14.26
CA ALA A 96 39.39 13.20 15.06
C ALA A 96 40.89 13.45 14.79
N GLN A 97 41.27 13.73 13.54
CA GLN A 97 42.64 14.05 13.17
C GLN A 97 43.09 15.44 13.66
N VAL A 98 42.18 16.42 13.72
CA VAL A 98 42.50 17.80 14.13
C VAL A 98 42.59 17.95 15.65
N ILE A 99 41.78 17.22 16.42
CA ILE A 99 41.70 17.33 17.89
C ILE A 99 43.09 17.28 18.59
N PRO A 100 44.01 16.35 18.28
CA PRO A 100 45.31 16.27 18.95
C PRO A 100 46.19 17.52 18.84
N PHE A 101 45.91 18.41 17.86
CA PHE A 101 46.65 19.64 17.64
C PHE A 101 46.10 20.84 18.44
N LEU A 102 45.00 20.65 19.18
CA LEU A 102 44.39 21.69 20.03
C LEU A 102 44.95 21.66 21.45
N SER A 103 44.78 22.75 22.20
CA SER A 103 45.05 22.78 23.64
C SER A 103 44.13 21.81 24.40
N GLN A 104 44.56 21.32 25.57
CA GLN A 104 43.80 20.37 26.40
C GLN A 104 42.36 20.82 26.67
N GLU A 105 42.15 22.10 26.97
CA GLU A 105 40.81 22.67 27.17
C GLU A 105 39.95 22.60 25.91
N HIS A 106 40.49 23.02 24.77
CA HIS A 106 39.77 22.99 23.50
C HIS A 106 39.52 21.55 23.01
N GLN A 107 40.41 20.59 23.32
CA GLN A 107 40.19 19.19 22.99
C GLN A 107 38.89 18.67 23.62
N GLN A 108 38.69 18.89 24.92
CA GLN A 108 37.48 18.44 25.61
C GLN A 108 36.22 19.12 25.07
N GLN A 109 36.27 20.43 24.82
CA GLN A 109 35.15 21.18 24.25
C GLN A 109 34.76 20.67 22.86
N VAL A 110 35.74 20.44 21.98
CA VAL A 110 35.48 19.96 20.61
C VAL A 110 34.97 18.52 20.62
N VAL A 111 35.53 17.63 21.44
CA VAL A 111 35.02 16.25 21.59
C VAL A 111 33.56 16.25 22.01
N GLN A 112 33.21 17.04 23.03
CA GLN A 112 31.84 17.13 23.51
C GLN A 112 30.88 17.69 22.44
N ALA A 113 31.31 18.73 21.72
CA ALA A 113 30.52 19.33 20.65
C ALA A 113 30.26 18.36 19.48
N VAL A 114 31.28 17.58 19.08
CA VAL A 114 31.15 16.58 18.02
C VAL A 114 30.20 15.46 18.44
N GLU A 115 30.28 14.98 19.68
CA GLU A 115 29.35 13.95 20.18
C GLU A 115 27.90 14.47 20.24
N ARG A 116 27.69 15.71 20.68
CA ARG A 116 26.37 16.34 20.65
C ARG A 116 25.86 16.49 19.22
N ALA A 117 26.70 16.89 18.27
CA ALA A 117 26.30 17.08 16.88
C ALA A 117 25.82 15.79 16.19
N LYS A 118 26.29 14.61 16.65
CA LYS A 118 25.83 13.30 16.16
C LYS A 118 24.46 12.90 16.72
N GLN A 119 24.02 13.52 17.81
CA GLN A 119 22.74 13.21 18.46
C GLN A 119 21.64 14.10 17.87
N VAL A 120 20.91 13.55 16.90
CA VAL A 120 19.71 14.20 16.34
C VAL A 120 18.48 13.66 17.05
N THR A 121 17.71 14.54 17.68
CA THR A 121 16.45 14.19 18.35
C THR A 121 15.30 14.06 17.34
N MET A 122 14.25 13.33 17.71
CA MET A 122 13.04 13.23 16.87
C MET A 122 12.36 14.59 16.65
N ALA A 123 12.42 15.50 17.64
CA ALA A 123 11.88 16.85 17.51
C ALA A 123 12.65 17.67 16.46
N GLU A 124 13.98 17.63 16.48
CA GLU A 124 14.82 18.29 15.48
C GLU A 124 14.60 17.68 14.09
N LEU A 125 14.54 16.36 14.00
CA LEU A 125 14.27 15.66 12.75
C LEU A 125 12.92 16.07 12.15
N ASN A 126 11.85 16.08 12.96
CA ASN A 126 10.52 16.48 12.53
C ASN A 126 10.47 17.95 12.10
N ALA A 127 11.20 18.84 12.77
CA ALA A 127 11.30 20.25 12.38
C ALA A 127 11.98 20.42 11.01
N ILE A 128 13.05 19.65 10.74
CA ILE A 128 13.74 19.67 9.44
C ILE A 128 12.83 19.13 8.33
N ILE A 129 12.19 17.97 8.55
CA ILE A 129 11.29 17.36 7.57
C ILE A 129 10.09 18.28 7.28
N GLY A 130 9.51 18.90 8.30
CA GLY A 130 8.37 19.82 8.14
C GLY A 130 8.68 21.08 7.32
N GLY A 131 9.95 21.47 7.23
CA GLY A 131 10.41 22.55 6.35
C GLY A 131 10.68 22.12 4.90
N ILE A 132 10.84 20.82 4.65
CA ILE A 132 11.02 20.27 3.31
C ILE A 132 9.62 20.12 2.70
N LYS A 133 9.38 20.78 1.57
CA LYS A 133 8.12 20.66 0.81
C LYS A 133 8.07 19.29 0.12
N VAL A 134 7.86 18.24 0.89
CA VAL A 134 7.64 16.89 0.36
C VAL A 134 6.26 16.89 -0.30
N PRO A 135 6.11 16.50 -1.57
CA PRO A 135 4.79 16.35 -2.18
C PRO A 135 3.96 15.37 -1.33
N PRO A 136 2.65 15.60 -1.17
CA PRO A 136 1.81 14.80 -0.27
C PRO A 136 1.79 13.35 -0.76
N VAL A 137 2.61 12.51 -0.14
CA VAL A 137 2.52 11.07 -0.27
C VAL A 137 1.31 10.63 0.55
N THR A 138 0.26 10.21 -0.17
CA THR A 138 -0.98 9.75 0.46
C THR A 138 -0.69 8.63 1.47
N PRO A 139 -1.18 8.73 2.72
CA PRO A 139 -0.88 7.79 3.82
C PRO A 139 -1.18 6.32 3.50
N ALA A 140 -2.10 6.04 2.58
CA ALA A 140 -2.50 4.69 2.19
C ALA A 140 -1.36 3.86 1.58
N LEU A 141 -0.44 4.50 0.83
CA LEU A 141 0.65 3.81 0.13
C LEU A 141 1.85 3.56 1.04
N THR A 142 2.10 4.46 1.99
CA THR A 142 3.18 4.31 2.99
C THR A 142 2.93 3.09 3.89
N LEU A 143 1.68 2.88 4.33
CA LEU A 143 1.28 1.70 5.12
C LEU A 143 1.44 0.38 4.34
N GLN A 144 1.14 0.40 3.03
CA GLN A 144 1.24 -0.79 2.18
C GLN A 144 2.70 -1.19 1.92
N LEU A 145 3.60 -0.21 1.74
CA LEU A 145 5.03 -0.46 1.54
C LEU A 145 5.73 -0.89 2.85
N THR A 146 5.35 -0.32 4.00
CA THR A 146 5.86 -0.81 5.29
C THR A 146 5.42 -2.26 5.57
N SER A 147 4.24 -2.67 5.11
CA SER A 147 3.76 -4.05 5.29
C SER A 147 4.45 -5.09 4.38
N GLN A 148 5.21 -4.66 3.36
CA GLN A 148 5.98 -5.58 2.50
C GLN A 148 7.49 -5.58 2.80
N MET A 149 7.97 -4.68 3.65
CA MET A 149 9.36 -4.67 4.13
C MET A 149 9.55 -5.40 5.48
N PHE A 150 8.48 -5.97 6.06
CA PHE A 150 8.52 -6.87 7.23
C PHE A 150 7.90 -8.22 6.90
#